data_AF-A0A835ETP5-F1
#
_entry.id   AF-A0A835ETP5-F1
#
_cell.length_a   1.000
_cell.length_b   1.000
_cell.length_c   1.000
_cell.angle_alpha   90.00
_cell.angle_beta   90.00
_cell.angle_gamma   90.00
#
_symmetry.space_group_name_H-M   'P 1'
#
loop_
_entity.id
_entity.type
_entity.pdbx_description
1 polymer ?
#
loop_
_entity_poly.entity_id
_entity_poly.type
_entity_poly.pdbx_seq_one_letter_code
_entity_poly.pdbx_strand_id
1 'polypeptide(L)'
;MGLRSSLPLPHWTVVVSEVLFYFVLEDFIFYWGHRALHTKWLYKHVHSVHHECATPFGLTSEYAHPAEILFLGFATVVGPALTGPHLFTLWVWIALRVLETVEAHSGYHFPWSPSNFLPLYGGSDFHDYHHRVLYTKLGNYASTFVYMDWLFGTDKDYRKAKAVGENEGKNL
;
A
#
# COMPACT_ATOMS: atom_id res chain seq x y z
N MET A 1 -1.61 24.82 14.05
CA MET A 1 -1.37 23.51 13.41
C MET A 1 0.11 23.20 13.58
N GLY A 2 0.44 22.09 14.20
CA GLY A 2 1.83 21.71 14.52
C GLY A 2 1.88 20.45 15.37
N LEU A 3 2.99 19.72 15.28
CA LEU A 3 3.24 18.51 16.07
C LEU A 3 3.25 18.84 17.56
N ARG A 4 2.52 18.05 18.34
CA ARG A 4 2.47 18.17 19.81
C ARG A 4 3.35 17.10 20.43
N SER A 5 4.17 17.43 21.42
CA SER A 5 5.07 16.46 22.10
C SER A 5 4.97 16.48 23.62
N SER A 6 4.13 17.36 24.19
CA SER A 6 3.93 17.50 25.63
C SER A 6 3.05 16.39 26.19
N LEU A 7 3.37 15.95 27.41
CA LEU A 7 2.49 15.08 28.20
C LEU A 7 1.20 15.81 28.63
N PRO A 8 0.09 15.08 28.91
CA PRO A 8 -0.06 13.62 28.81
C PRO A 8 -0.13 13.11 27.36
N LEU A 9 0.16 11.83 27.15
CA LEU A 9 -0.02 11.18 25.85
C LEU A 9 -1.49 11.25 25.39
N PRO A 10 -1.75 11.27 24.07
CA PRO A 10 -3.11 11.22 23.56
C PRO A 10 -3.81 9.95 24.02
N HIS A 11 -5.10 10.07 24.33
CA HIS A 11 -5.94 8.91 24.62
C HIS A 11 -5.94 7.96 23.42
N TRP A 12 -5.95 6.65 23.66
CA TRP A 12 -5.82 5.64 22.60
C TRP A 12 -6.89 5.77 21.50
N THR A 13 -8.10 6.24 21.84
CA THR A 13 -9.15 6.48 20.85
C THR A 13 -8.74 7.54 19.82
N VAL A 14 -8.02 8.59 20.24
CA VAL A 14 -7.49 9.62 19.35
C VAL A 14 -6.45 9.00 18.43
N VAL A 15 -5.49 8.27 18.99
CA VAL A 15 -4.44 7.56 18.23
C VAL A 15 -5.05 6.65 17.16
N VAL A 16 -5.99 5.78 17.55
CA VAL A 16 -6.65 4.83 16.62
C VAL A 16 -7.45 5.58 15.56
N SER A 17 -8.24 6.59 15.95
CA SER A 17 -9.05 7.36 14.98
C SER A 17 -8.19 8.10 13.95
N GLU A 18 -7.09 8.71 14.39
CA GLU A 18 -6.13 9.40 13.54
C GLU A 18 -5.42 8.42 12.59
N VAL A 19 -4.93 7.29 13.11
CA VAL A 19 -4.26 6.27 12.29
C VAL A 19 -5.19 5.67 11.24
N LEU A 20 -6.43 5.34 11.60
CA LEU A 20 -7.42 4.83 10.63
C LEU A 20 -7.74 5.86 9.55
N PHE A 21 -7.90 7.13 9.96
CA PHE A 21 -8.07 8.24 9.01
C PHE A 21 -6.88 8.35 8.06
N TYR A 22 -5.65 8.22 8.55
CA TYR A 22 -4.44 8.28 7.72
C TYR A 22 -4.36 7.13 6.73
N PHE A 23 -4.64 5.89 7.14
CA PHE A 23 -4.68 4.76 6.22
C PHE A 23 -5.68 4.98 5.08
N VAL A 24 -6.90 5.42 5.38
CA VAL A 24 -7.92 5.65 4.35
C VAL A 24 -7.52 6.77 3.39
N LEU A 25 -6.99 7.87 3.92
CA LEU A 25 -6.58 9.02 3.11
C LEU A 25 -5.34 8.73 2.27
N GLU A 26 -4.33 8.10 2.87
CA GLU A 26 -3.09 7.71 2.18
C GLU A 26 -3.43 6.75 1.05
N ASP A 27 -4.22 5.71 1.31
CA ASP A 27 -4.60 4.72 0.30
C ASP A 27 -5.37 5.35 -0.87
N PHE A 28 -6.23 6.34 -0.61
CA PHE A 28 -6.89 7.12 -1.66
C PHE A 28 -5.90 7.90 -2.53
N ILE A 29 -4.96 8.64 -1.91
CA ILE A 29 -3.97 9.44 -2.64
C ILE A 29 -3.02 8.52 -3.42
N PHE A 30 -2.56 7.45 -2.77
CA PHE A 30 -1.68 6.43 -3.34
C PHE A 30 -2.33 5.78 -4.54
N TYR A 31 -3.57 5.29 -4.45
CA TYR A 31 -4.26 4.64 -5.57
C TYR A 31 -4.22 5.48 -6.85
N TRP A 32 -4.56 6.77 -6.76
CA TRP A 32 -4.59 7.64 -7.93
C TRP A 32 -3.20 7.97 -8.46
N GLY A 33 -2.23 8.23 -7.58
CA GLY A 33 -0.87 8.53 -8.02
C GLY A 33 -0.16 7.29 -8.55
N HIS A 34 -0.33 6.12 -7.94
CA HIS A 34 0.18 4.85 -8.44
C HIS A 34 -0.44 4.51 -9.80
N ARG A 35 -1.75 4.67 -9.97
CA ARG A 35 -2.39 4.55 -11.28
C ARG A 35 -1.83 5.53 -12.32
N ALA A 36 -1.48 6.75 -11.92
CA ALA A 36 -0.83 7.72 -12.80
C ALA A 36 0.63 7.33 -13.14
N LEU A 37 1.37 6.76 -12.19
CA LEU A 37 2.72 6.24 -12.39
C LEU A 37 2.74 5.13 -13.46
N HIS A 38 1.64 4.40 -13.64
CA HIS A 38 1.48 3.42 -14.73
C HIS A 38 1.10 4.00 -16.10
N THR A 39 1.03 5.32 -16.25
CA THR A 39 0.97 5.93 -17.60
C THR A 39 2.27 5.70 -18.34
N LYS A 40 2.22 5.51 -19.67
CA LYS A 40 3.37 5.11 -20.50
C LYS A 40 4.66 5.90 -20.24
N TRP A 41 4.54 7.22 -20.04
CA TRP A 41 5.71 8.07 -19.79
C TRP A 41 6.24 7.91 -18.36
N LEU A 42 5.38 7.99 -17.35
CA LEU A 42 5.80 7.87 -15.95
C LEU A 42 6.31 6.47 -15.65
N TYR A 43 5.70 5.44 -16.22
CA TYR A 43 6.16 4.07 -16.06
C TYR A 43 7.59 3.94 -16.56
N LYS A 44 7.84 4.36 -17.80
CA LYS A 44 9.14 4.18 -18.45
C LYS A 44 10.29 4.95 -17.75
N HIS A 45 10.02 6.10 -17.15
CA HIS A 45 11.07 6.99 -16.64
C HIS A 45 11.14 7.08 -15.12
N VAL A 46 10.10 6.63 -14.41
CA VAL A 46 10.00 6.73 -12.96
C VAL A 46 9.72 5.35 -12.37
N HIS A 47 8.56 4.78 -12.66
CA HIS A 47 8.06 3.60 -11.96
C HIS A 47 8.71 2.28 -12.39
N SER A 48 9.40 2.26 -13.53
CA SER A 48 10.12 1.07 -14.00
C SER A 48 11.25 0.66 -13.07
N VAL A 49 11.81 1.58 -12.28
CA VAL A 49 12.83 1.27 -11.26
C VAL A 49 12.22 0.42 -10.14
N HIS A 50 11.02 0.80 -9.69
CA HIS A 50 10.28 0.03 -8.69
C HIS A 50 9.88 -1.36 -9.21
N HIS A 51 9.45 -1.43 -10.48
CA HIS A 51 9.10 -2.68 -11.17
C HIS A 51 10.30 -3.48 -11.69
N GLU A 52 11.54 -3.10 -11.36
CA GLU A 52 12.73 -3.85 -11.80
C GLU A 52 12.74 -5.28 -11.22
N CYS A 53 12.19 -5.45 -10.02
CA CYS A 53 12.04 -6.75 -9.37
C CYS A 53 10.62 -7.29 -9.55
N ALA A 54 10.41 -8.17 -10.53
CA ALA A 54 9.10 -8.78 -10.80
C ALA A 54 8.54 -9.63 -9.65
N THR A 55 9.39 -10.06 -8.71
CA THR A 55 9.01 -10.76 -7.48
C THR A 55 9.66 -10.04 -6.30
N PRO A 56 9.03 -8.98 -5.78
CA PRO A 56 9.63 -8.14 -4.75
C PRO A 56 9.86 -8.92 -3.45
N PHE A 57 10.80 -8.42 -2.66
CA PHE A 57 11.01 -8.79 -1.27
C PHE A 57 11.11 -7.53 -0.41
N GLY A 58 10.96 -7.65 0.90
CA GLY A 58 10.77 -6.49 1.79
C GLY A 58 11.74 -5.32 1.63
N LEU A 59 13.02 -5.56 1.28
CA LEU A 59 13.99 -4.47 1.05
C LEU A 59 13.76 -3.69 -0.26
N THR A 60 13.16 -4.32 -1.27
CA THR A 60 12.83 -3.68 -2.55
C THR A 60 11.62 -2.75 -2.45
N SER A 61 10.89 -2.79 -1.34
CA SER A 61 9.74 -1.89 -1.11
C SER A 61 10.08 -0.41 -1.21
N GLU A 62 11.29 -0.03 -0.81
CA GLU A 62 11.79 1.35 -0.86
C GLU A 62 12.77 1.57 -2.03
N TYR A 63 12.98 0.57 -2.89
CA TYR A 63 13.81 0.69 -4.08
C TYR A 63 12.99 1.31 -5.21
N ALA A 64 13.03 2.63 -5.32
CA ALA A 64 12.26 3.37 -6.30
C ALA A 64 13.02 4.61 -6.80
N HIS A 65 12.54 5.18 -7.91
CA HIS A 65 13.06 6.44 -8.41
C HIS A 65 12.80 7.58 -7.41
N PRO A 66 13.71 8.56 -7.21
CA PRO A 66 13.54 9.62 -6.21
C PRO A 66 12.21 10.40 -6.32
N ALA A 67 11.72 10.62 -7.55
CA ALA A 67 10.42 11.28 -7.76
C ALA A 67 9.24 10.47 -7.21
N GLU A 68 9.31 9.13 -7.27
CA GLU A 68 8.31 8.25 -6.69
C GLU A 68 8.40 8.29 -5.17
N ILE A 69 9.61 8.22 -4.59
CA ILE A 69 9.82 8.36 -3.14
C ILE A 69 9.22 9.69 -2.62
N LEU A 70 9.38 10.80 -3.36
CA LEU A 70 8.78 12.08 -2.98
C LEU A 70 7.24 12.03 -3.00
N PHE A 71 6.64 11.36 -3.99
CA PHE A 71 5.20 11.15 -4.05
C PHE A 71 4.69 10.27 -2.91
N LEU A 72 5.34 9.13 -2.65
CA LEU A 72 5.01 8.20 -1.57
C LEU A 72 5.11 8.88 -0.20
N GLY A 73 6.20 9.64 -0.01
CA GLY A 73 6.39 10.47 1.17
C GLY A 73 5.29 11.52 1.32
N PHE A 74 4.90 12.19 0.23
CA PHE A 74 3.79 13.13 0.23
C PHE A 74 2.48 12.48 0.66
N ALA A 75 2.08 11.36 0.04
CA ALA A 75 0.86 10.62 0.39
C ALA A 75 0.82 10.25 1.87
N THR A 76 1.96 9.79 2.40
CA THR A 76 2.12 9.38 3.82
C THR A 76 1.94 10.55 4.81
N VAL A 77 2.33 11.78 4.44
CA VAL A 77 2.34 12.92 5.38
C VAL A 77 1.10 13.82 5.28
N VAL A 78 0.27 13.71 4.23
CA VAL A 78 -0.92 14.57 4.09
C VAL A 78 -1.85 14.43 5.30
N GLY A 79 -2.17 13.20 5.73
CA GLY A 79 -3.04 12.96 6.88
C GLY A 79 -2.54 13.64 8.16
N PRO A 80 -1.33 13.34 8.63
CA PRO A 80 -0.72 14.01 9.79
C PRO A 80 -0.60 15.53 9.64
N ALA A 81 -0.36 16.05 8.42
CA ALA A 81 -0.28 17.49 8.20
C ALA A 81 -1.64 18.18 8.42
N LEU A 82 -2.75 17.52 8.07
CA LEU A 82 -4.11 18.04 8.27
C LEU A 82 -4.53 18.06 9.74
N THR A 83 -4.16 17.04 10.52
CA THR A 83 -4.60 16.88 11.92
C THR A 83 -3.65 17.52 12.93
N GLY A 84 -2.36 17.65 12.60
CA GLY A 84 -1.32 18.10 13.54
C GLY A 84 -1.27 17.23 14.81
N PRO A 85 -0.95 15.94 14.67
CA PRO A 85 -1.11 14.97 15.75
C PRO A 85 -0.05 15.14 16.84
N HIS A 86 -0.22 14.36 17.91
CA HIS A 86 0.87 14.16 18.86
C HIS A 86 2.01 13.35 18.20
N LEU A 87 3.26 13.62 18.58
CA LEU A 87 4.46 12.96 18.06
C LEU A 87 4.39 11.44 18.24
N PHE A 88 3.83 10.99 19.35
CA PHE A 88 3.53 9.57 19.58
C PHE A 88 2.64 8.97 18.49
N THR A 89 1.51 9.61 18.15
CA THR A 89 0.63 9.11 17.08
C THR A 89 1.35 9.12 15.73
N LEU A 90 2.17 10.14 15.45
CA LEU A 90 2.96 10.18 14.22
C LEU A 90 3.94 9.00 14.15
N TRP A 91 4.65 8.68 15.23
CA TRP A 91 5.56 7.53 15.26
C TRP A 91 4.82 6.21 15.09
N VAL A 92 3.66 6.04 15.73
CA VAL A 92 2.80 4.87 15.52
C VAL A 92 2.39 4.75 14.05
N TRP A 93 1.96 5.86 13.44
CA TRP A 93 1.59 5.91 12.02
C TRP A 93 2.75 5.50 11.11
N ILE A 94 3.93 6.12 11.26
CA ILE A 94 5.09 5.82 10.42
C ILE A 94 5.54 4.36 10.59
N ALA A 95 5.57 3.85 11.82
CA ALA A 95 5.94 2.46 12.07
C ALA A 95 4.96 1.49 11.39
N LEU A 96 3.65 1.72 11.51
CA LEU A 96 2.64 0.88 10.86
C LEU A 96 2.74 0.97 9.34
N ARG A 97 2.92 2.16 8.78
CA ARG A 97 3.05 2.38 7.33
C ARG A 97 4.25 1.65 6.75
N VAL A 98 5.42 1.73 7.39
CA VAL A 98 6.63 1.01 6.94
C VAL A 98 6.45 -0.50 7.04
N LEU A 99 5.89 -1.00 8.16
CA LEU A 99 5.63 -2.43 8.32
C LEU A 99 4.68 -2.96 7.24
N GLU A 100 3.64 -2.20 6.92
CA GLU A 100 2.68 -2.54 5.88
C GLU A 100 3.34 -2.56 4.50
N THR A 101 4.13 -1.52 4.14
CA THR A 101 4.87 -1.51 2.86
C THR A 101 5.77 -2.74 2.74
N VAL A 102 6.52 -3.08 3.79
CA VAL A 102 7.42 -4.24 3.80
C VAL A 102 6.64 -5.56 3.67
N GLU A 103 5.48 -5.68 4.33
CA GLU A 103 4.63 -6.87 4.26
C GLU A 103 4.05 -7.06 2.85
N ALA A 104 3.50 -6.00 2.26
CA ALA A 104 2.95 -6.01 0.90
C ALA A 104 4.00 -6.39 -0.15
N HIS A 105 5.27 -6.08 0.08
CA HIS A 105 6.38 -6.42 -0.83
C HIS A 105 7.15 -7.67 -0.40
N SER A 106 6.73 -8.36 0.66
CA SER A 106 7.54 -9.46 1.22
C SER A 106 7.62 -10.67 0.30
N GLY A 107 6.64 -10.85 -0.59
CA GLY A 107 6.46 -12.06 -1.40
C GLY A 107 5.99 -13.28 -0.59
N TYR A 108 5.65 -13.10 0.69
CA TYR A 108 5.24 -14.18 1.59
C TYR A 108 3.85 -13.93 2.16
N HIS A 109 2.95 -14.87 1.91
CA HIS A 109 1.65 -14.91 2.56
C HIS A 109 1.72 -15.62 3.92
N PHE A 110 2.07 -14.87 4.97
CA PHE A 110 2.19 -15.43 6.31
C PHE A 110 0.83 -15.83 6.90
N PRO A 111 0.75 -16.84 7.79
CA PRO A 111 -0.50 -17.21 8.48
C PRO A 111 -1.11 -16.09 9.32
N TRP A 112 -0.31 -15.11 9.73
CA TRP A 112 -0.72 -13.93 10.49
C TRP A 112 -0.86 -12.67 9.62
N SER A 113 -0.72 -12.77 8.29
CA SER A 113 -0.90 -11.60 7.41
C SER A 113 -2.33 -11.06 7.58
N PRO A 114 -2.52 -9.73 7.62
CA PRO A 114 -3.84 -9.13 7.74
C PRO A 114 -4.81 -9.55 6.63
N SER A 115 -4.31 -9.93 5.44
CA SER A 115 -5.12 -10.46 4.32
C SER A 115 -5.93 -11.70 4.70
N ASN A 116 -5.50 -12.48 5.70
CA ASN A 116 -6.24 -13.65 6.18
C ASN A 116 -7.49 -13.30 7.00
N PHE A 117 -7.53 -12.10 7.57
CA PHE A 117 -8.55 -11.70 8.55
C PHE A 117 -9.37 -10.49 8.08
N LEU A 118 -8.81 -9.65 7.21
CA LEU A 118 -9.39 -8.42 6.72
C LEU A 118 -9.66 -8.53 5.21
N PRO A 119 -10.91 -8.70 4.76
CA PRO A 119 -11.24 -9.00 3.37
C PRO A 119 -10.93 -7.84 2.39
N LEU A 120 -10.72 -6.63 2.91
CA LEU A 120 -10.35 -5.46 2.11
C LEU A 120 -8.84 -5.22 2.06
N TYR A 121 -8.03 -6.00 2.78
CA TYR A 121 -6.58 -5.82 2.79
C TYR A 121 -5.94 -6.56 1.61
N GLY A 122 -5.11 -5.86 0.83
CA GLY A 122 -4.46 -6.44 -0.35
C GLY A 122 -3.38 -7.45 0.01
N GLY A 123 -2.43 -7.02 0.85
CA GLY A 123 -1.29 -7.83 1.31
C GLY A 123 -0.33 -8.25 0.20
N SER A 124 0.58 -9.16 0.56
CA SER A 124 1.68 -9.59 -0.30
C SER A 124 1.22 -10.10 -1.67
N ASP A 125 0.18 -10.93 -1.70
CA ASP A 125 -0.23 -11.63 -2.92
C ASP A 125 -0.84 -10.68 -3.96
N PHE A 126 -1.55 -9.65 -3.48
CA PHE A 126 -2.16 -8.65 -4.35
C PHE A 126 -1.10 -7.79 -5.04
N HIS A 127 -0.07 -7.42 -4.31
CA HIS A 127 1.01 -6.58 -4.82
C HIS A 127 2.06 -7.39 -5.61
N ASP A 128 2.35 -8.63 -5.22
CA ASP A 128 3.21 -9.53 -5.99
C ASP A 128 2.59 -9.83 -7.37
N TYR A 129 1.26 -10.01 -7.45
CA TYR A 129 0.57 -10.12 -8.74
C TYR A 129 0.79 -8.89 -9.62
N HIS A 130 0.71 -7.69 -9.03
CA HIS A 130 0.93 -6.42 -9.71
C HIS A 130 2.33 -6.33 -10.34
N HIS A 131 3.37 -6.65 -9.57
CA HIS A 131 4.76 -6.67 -10.05
C HIS A 131 4.99 -7.72 -11.14
N ARG A 132 4.39 -8.92 -11.00
CA ARG A 132 4.57 -9.99 -11.99
C ARG A 132 4.00 -9.68 -13.37
N VAL A 133 2.91 -8.94 -13.43
CA VAL A 133 2.24 -8.61 -14.69
C VAL A 133 2.79 -7.35 -15.37
N LEU A 134 3.65 -6.59 -14.66
CA LEU A 134 4.35 -5.40 -15.14
C LEU A 134 3.41 -4.45 -15.90
N TYR A 135 3.93 -3.72 -16.88
CA TYR A 135 3.13 -2.89 -17.80
C TYR A 135 2.11 -3.68 -18.65
N THR A 136 2.19 -5.01 -18.74
CA THR A 136 1.33 -5.78 -19.64
C THR A 136 -0.11 -5.91 -19.13
N LYS A 137 -0.33 -5.79 -17.82
CA LYS A 137 -1.67 -5.68 -17.23
C LYS A 137 -1.72 -4.57 -16.19
N LEU A 138 -2.56 -3.59 -16.49
CA LEU A 138 -2.79 -2.42 -15.66
C LEU A 138 -3.81 -2.75 -14.57
N GLY A 139 -3.42 -2.69 -13.30
CA GLY A 139 -4.32 -2.95 -12.18
C GLY A 139 -3.62 -3.01 -10.84
N ASN A 140 -4.39 -3.35 -9.79
CA ASN A 140 -3.87 -3.59 -8.43
C ASN A 140 -3.08 -2.40 -7.85
N TYR A 141 -3.71 -1.23 -7.82
CA TYR A 141 -3.02 0.03 -7.48
C TYR A 141 -3.08 0.42 -6.01
N ALA A 142 -3.92 -0.23 -5.19
CA ALA A 142 -4.04 0.04 -3.76
C ALA A 142 -2.69 -0.05 -3.02
N SER A 143 -2.55 0.78 -1.99
CA SER A 143 -1.43 0.74 -1.04
C SER A 143 -1.66 -0.39 -0.04
N THR A 144 -2.83 -0.34 0.60
CA THR A 144 -3.25 -1.22 1.70
C THR A 144 -4.61 -1.82 1.47
N PHE A 145 -5.61 -1.02 1.10
CA PHE A 145 -6.99 -1.46 1.01
C PHE A 145 -7.49 -1.51 -0.44
N VAL A 146 -8.00 -2.66 -0.88
CA VAL A 146 -8.37 -2.89 -2.29
C VAL A 146 -9.71 -2.24 -2.71
N TYR A 147 -10.32 -1.41 -1.86
CA TYR A 147 -11.66 -0.86 -2.11
C TYR A 147 -11.71 0.04 -3.33
N MET A 148 -10.65 0.81 -3.59
CA MET A 148 -10.53 1.62 -4.80
C MET A 148 -10.39 0.75 -6.04
N ASP A 149 -9.56 -0.31 -5.98
CA ASP A 149 -9.45 -1.25 -7.09
C ASP A 149 -10.77 -1.95 -7.39
N TRP A 150 -11.51 -2.35 -6.36
CA TRP A 150 -12.83 -2.95 -6.51
C TRP A 150 -13.84 -1.97 -7.14
N LEU A 151 -13.88 -0.72 -6.66
CA LEU A 151 -14.79 0.32 -7.14
C LEU A 151 -14.54 0.67 -8.62
N PHE A 152 -13.27 0.75 -9.03
CA PHE A 152 -12.88 1.11 -10.39
C PHE A 152 -12.58 -0.10 -11.27
N GLY A 153 -12.71 -1.31 -10.74
CA GLY A 153 -12.53 -2.57 -11.46
C GLY A 153 -11.10 -2.85 -11.92
N THR A 154 -10.10 -2.33 -11.21
CA THR A 154 -8.67 -2.53 -11.51
C THR A 154 -8.07 -3.77 -10.85
N ASP A 155 -8.85 -4.58 -10.12
CA ASP A 155 -8.48 -5.88 -9.54
C ASP A 155 -9.03 -7.11 -10.30
N LYS A 156 -9.77 -6.91 -11.40
CA LYS A 156 -10.53 -7.99 -12.07
C LYS A 156 -9.65 -9.14 -12.53
N ASP A 157 -8.49 -8.82 -13.10
CA ASP A 157 -7.54 -9.82 -13.60
C ASP A 157 -6.90 -10.61 -12.46
N TYR A 158 -6.56 -9.94 -11.36
CA TYR A 158 -6.09 -10.57 -10.13
C TYR A 158 -7.14 -11.55 -9.59
N ARG A 159 -8.39 -11.11 -9.44
CA ARG A 159 -9.47 -11.97 -8.93
C ARG A 159 -9.71 -13.19 -9.81
N LYS A 160 -9.62 -13.02 -11.13
CA LYS A 160 -9.70 -14.14 -12.07
C LYS A 160 -8.53 -15.11 -11.89
N ALA A 161 -7.30 -14.60 -11.77
CA ALA A 161 -6.11 -15.43 -11.55
C ALA A 161 -6.19 -16.21 -10.22
N LYS A 162 -6.62 -15.55 -9.14
CA LYS A 162 -6.80 -16.16 -7.82
C LYS A 162 -7.83 -17.29 -7.86
N ALA A 163 -8.98 -17.07 -8.50
CA ALA A 163 -10.02 -18.09 -8.63
C ALA A 163 -9.55 -19.33 -9.42
N VAL A 164 -8.70 -19.16 -10.44
CA VAL A 164 -8.11 -20.29 -11.18
C VAL A 164 -7.17 -21.10 -10.27
N GLY A 165 -6.25 -20.43 -9.57
CA GLY A 165 -5.31 -21.11 -8.66
C GLY A 165 -6.00 -21.87 -7.52
N GLU A 166 -7.07 -21.31 -6.95
CA GLU A 166 -7.88 -21.99 -5.93
C GLU A 166 -8.58 -23.25 -6.46
N ASN A 167 -9.01 -23.24 -7.72
CA ASN A 167 -9.65 -24.40 -8.33
C ASN A 167 -8.64 -25.50 -8.67
N GLU A 168 -7.44 -25.14 -9.13
CA GLU A 168 -6.35 -26.10 -9.38
C GLU A 168 -5.86 -26.75 -8.08
N GLY A 169 -5.70 -25.98 -7.00
CA GLY A 169 -5.27 -26.50 -5.69
C GLY A 169 -6.30 -27.42 -5.01
N LYS A 170 -7.59 -27.31 -5.36
CA LYS A 170 -8.65 -28.21 -4.85
C LYS A 170 -8.75 -29.54 -5.62
N ASN A 171 -8.14 -29.63 -6.79
CA ASN A 171 -8.15 -30.81 -7.65
C ASN A 171 -6.90 -31.69 -7.48
N LEU A 172 -6.01 -31.34 -6.53
CA LEU A 172 -4.84 -32.10 -6.10
C LEU A 172 -5.11 -32.78 -4.75
#